data_AF-A0A656PMZ7-F1
#
_entry.id   AF-A0A656PMZ7-F1
#
_cell.length_a   1.000
_cell.length_b   1.000
_cell.length_c   1.000
_cell.angle_alpha   90.00
_cell.angle_beta   90.00
_cell.angle_gamma   90.00
#
_symmetry.space_group_name_H-M   'P 1'
#
loop_
_entity.id
_entity.type
_entity.pdbx_description
1 polymer ?
#
loop_
_entity_poly.entity_id
_entity_poly.type
_entity_poly.pdbx_seq_one_letter_code
_entity_poly.pdbx_strand_id
1 'polypeptide(L)'
;MRNNSLMIIFGAFLLVIIGGGLFAILTKEGGGTAVSTNTVADKVTRPQITGTQETQVEDNLVPDGWKSYSNADLKFSINYPKNVFVQQGSCEKITEGSETSYRPKPAAIPVKIFEDADGIFIAPEYVYELTEPKTLNNVTYFGGCRKKPNTLSELKTTQKSWHVLAKTVPAKDDLEKFVKTQFGAGCSVGTMTSTAANNKVYDVKIEGDGLEMPETLCGINYIYVLKYVPEAKMVYTYNLGQAYSFSKDPGGSEYYDEEMNQSFHPIF
;
A
#
# COMPACT_ATOMS: atom_id res chain seq x y z
N MET A 1 -7.28 -60.91 -1.68
CA MET A 1 -7.81 -59.73 -0.97
C MET A 1 -6.89 -58.57 -1.35
N ARG A 2 -7.35 -57.69 -2.26
CA ARG A 2 -7.62 -56.24 -2.03
C ARG A 2 -6.48 -55.50 -1.31
N ASN A 3 -5.97 -54.33 -1.70
CA ASN A 3 -5.90 -53.48 -2.90
C ASN A 3 -5.13 -52.21 -2.47
N ASN A 4 -4.56 -51.46 -3.43
CA ASN A 4 -4.19 -50.01 -3.39
C ASN A 4 -2.92 -49.61 -2.62
N SER A 5 -1.87 -49.07 -3.25
CA SER A 5 -1.73 -47.73 -3.87
C SER A 5 -2.01 -46.55 -2.92
N LEU A 6 -0.98 -45.80 -2.51
CA LEU A 6 -1.04 -44.34 -2.52
C LEU A 6 0.36 -43.70 -2.49
N MET A 7 0.56 -42.87 -3.50
CA MET A 7 1.65 -41.94 -3.79
C MET A 7 1.39 -40.63 -3.05
N ILE A 8 2.36 -40.07 -2.30
CA ILE A 8 2.33 -38.65 -1.93
C ILE A 8 3.74 -38.05 -2.04
N ILE A 9 3.81 -37.09 -2.96
CA ILE A 9 4.87 -36.14 -3.25
C ILE A 9 5.05 -35.21 -2.05
N PHE A 10 6.27 -35.03 -1.56
CA PHE A 10 6.62 -33.89 -0.71
C PHE A 10 7.68 -33.05 -1.42
N GLY A 11 7.23 -31.93 -1.98
CA GLY A 11 8.09 -30.84 -2.40
C GLY A 11 8.61 -30.11 -1.17
N ALA A 12 9.93 -30.03 -1.04
CA ALA A 12 10.60 -29.15 -0.10
C ALA A 12 11.08 -27.91 -0.87
N PHE A 13 10.37 -26.81 -0.67
CA PHE A 13 10.84 -25.46 -0.97
C PHE A 13 12.11 -25.20 -0.15
N LEU A 14 13.22 -24.96 -0.84
CA LEU A 14 14.46 -24.52 -0.22
C LEU A 14 14.64 -23.02 -0.48
N LEU A 15 14.57 -22.25 0.61
CA LEU A 15 14.93 -20.84 0.71
C LEU A 15 16.43 -20.65 0.42
N VAL A 16 16.76 -19.73 -0.49
CA VAL A 16 18.11 -19.17 -0.59
C VAL A 16 18.01 -17.64 -0.50
N ILE A 17 18.44 -17.11 0.63
CA ILE A 17 18.80 -15.71 0.86
C ILE A 17 20.32 -15.63 0.74
N ILE A 18 20.90 -14.97 -0.28
CA ILE A 18 22.26 -14.40 -0.23
C ILE A 18 22.37 -13.19 -1.19
N GLY A 19 22.78 -12.03 -0.64
CA GLY A 19 23.67 -11.02 -1.23
C GLY A 19 23.14 -10.18 -2.41
N GLY A 20 23.07 -8.85 -2.38
CA GLY A 20 23.92 -7.90 -1.68
C GLY A 20 25.12 -7.49 -2.54
N GLY A 21 24.92 -6.48 -3.40
CA GLY A 21 25.93 -5.47 -3.78
C GLY A 21 26.89 -5.79 -4.92
N LEU A 22 26.83 -5.00 -5.99
CA LEU A 22 27.87 -4.06 -6.45
C LEU A 22 27.50 -3.55 -7.85
N PHE A 23 27.35 -2.24 -8.03
CA PHE A 23 27.85 -1.59 -9.24
C PHE A 23 28.31 -0.18 -8.90
N ALA A 24 29.59 0.07 -9.17
CA ALA A 24 30.28 1.31 -8.96
C ALA A 24 30.13 2.24 -10.18
N ILE A 25 29.89 3.50 -9.84
CA ILE A 25 30.26 4.78 -10.46
C ILE A 25 31.17 4.69 -11.70
N LEU A 26 30.81 5.41 -12.77
CA LEU A 26 31.72 6.24 -13.59
C LEU A 26 30.90 7.21 -14.45
N THR A 27 31.02 8.52 -14.21
CA THR A 27 31.33 9.53 -15.23
C THR A 27 31.59 10.88 -14.55
N LYS A 28 32.71 11.48 -14.97
CA LYS A 28 33.35 12.67 -14.41
C LYS A 28 33.43 13.74 -15.51
N GLU A 29 33.08 14.95 -15.09
CA GLU A 29 33.50 16.29 -15.55
C GLU A 29 33.12 16.90 -16.91
N GLY A 30 32.62 18.13 -16.77
CA GLY A 30 32.65 19.28 -17.66
C GLY A 30 31.59 20.26 -17.13
N GLY A 31 31.84 21.37 -16.44
CA GLY A 31 32.91 22.37 -16.54
C GLY A 31 32.26 23.68 -16.99
N GLY A 32 32.14 24.69 -16.13
CA GLY A 32 31.71 26.03 -16.56
C GLY A 32 31.02 26.94 -15.53
N THR A 33 31.84 27.68 -14.78
CA THR A 33 31.70 29.09 -14.33
C THR A 33 30.44 29.60 -13.58
N ALA A 34 30.73 30.12 -12.39
CA ALA A 34 29.85 30.89 -11.51
C ALA A 34 29.62 32.35 -11.97
N VAL A 35 28.45 32.91 -11.64
CA VAL A 35 28.27 34.33 -11.30
C VAL A 35 27.27 34.46 -10.14
N SER A 36 27.65 35.31 -9.18
CA SER A 36 27.04 35.63 -7.90
C SER A 36 25.93 36.69 -8.01
N THR A 37 24.95 36.69 -7.11
CA THR A 37 24.66 37.82 -6.18
C THR A 37 23.51 37.53 -5.20
N ASN A 38 23.66 38.08 -3.99
CA ASN A 38 22.80 37.97 -2.79
C ASN A 38 21.51 38.81 -2.85
N THR A 39 20.47 38.42 -2.09
CA THR A 39 19.59 39.23 -1.19
C THR A 39 18.40 38.35 -0.71
N VAL A 40 18.28 37.98 0.57
CA VAL A 40 17.67 38.65 1.74
C VAL A 40 16.23 39.17 1.54
N ALA A 41 15.36 38.67 2.43
CA ALA A 41 13.94 38.94 2.71
C ALA A 41 13.33 40.29 2.29
N ASP A 42 12.08 40.31 1.81
CA ASP A 42 10.89 40.67 2.61
C ASP A 42 9.55 40.54 1.81
N LYS A 43 8.45 40.44 2.56
CA LYS A 43 7.02 40.35 2.15
C LYS A 43 6.58 41.18 0.93
N VAL A 44 5.72 40.63 0.06
CA VAL A 44 4.56 41.34 -0.54
C VAL A 44 3.41 40.38 -0.91
N THR A 45 2.32 40.51 -0.15
CA THR A 45 0.89 40.61 -0.53
C THR A 45 0.35 39.87 -1.76
N ARG A 46 -0.59 38.93 -1.51
CA ARG A 46 -1.47 38.28 -2.50
C ARG A 46 -2.32 39.34 -3.23
N PRO A 47 -2.42 39.32 -4.58
CA PRO A 47 -3.36 40.17 -5.29
C PRO A 47 -4.80 39.77 -4.95
N GLN A 48 -5.63 40.75 -4.63
CA GLN A 48 -7.06 40.59 -4.48
C GLN A 48 -7.68 40.48 -5.88
N ILE A 49 -8.06 39.28 -6.30
CA ILE A 49 -8.82 39.06 -7.54
C ILE A 49 -10.31 39.12 -7.19
N THR A 50 -10.94 40.17 -7.69
CA THR A 50 -12.39 40.37 -7.71
C THR A 50 -12.95 39.62 -8.92
N GLY A 51 -13.87 38.67 -8.71
CA GLY A 51 -14.76 38.19 -9.78
C GLY A 51 -14.67 36.71 -10.15
N THR A 52 -15.62 35.94 -9.60
CA THR A 52 -16.48 34.96 -10.29
C THR A 52 -15.84 33.75 -10.99
N GLN A 53 -15.65 32.67 -10.23
CA GLN A 53 -16.29 31.37 -10.46
C GLN A 53 -16.04 30.50 -9.23
N GLU A 54 -17.06 30.31 -8.41
CA GLU A 54 -17.05 29.27 -7.38
C GLU A 54 -16.97 27.91 -8.08
N THR A 55 -15.74 27.43 -8.27
CA THR A 55 -15.53 25.99 -8.23
C THR A 55 -15.81 25.64 -6.78
N GLN A 56 -16.95 24.99 -6.52
CA GLN A 56 -17.18 24.36 -5.24
C GLN A 56 -16.01 23.39 -5.03
N VAL A 57 -15.05 23.81 -4.21
CA VAL A 57 -14.18 22.88 -3.52
C VAL A 57 -15.14 22.13 -2.62
N GLU A 58 -15.54 20.93 -3.04
CA GLU A 58 -16.18 19.98 -2.15
C GLU A 58 -15.22 19.84 -0.98
N ASP A 59 -15.55 20.52 0.11
CA ASP A 59 -14.75 20.54 1.33
C ASP A 59 -14.78 19.10 1.82
N ASN A 60 -13.73 18.34 1.48
CA ASN A 60 -13.55 16.95 1.85
C ASN A 60 -13.42 16.90 3.37
N LEU A 61 -14.57 16.97 4.06
CA LEU A 61 -14.66 16.89 5.50
C LEU A 61 -14.09 15.53 5.90
N VAL A 62 -12.88 15.57 6.44
CA VAL A 62 -12.21 14.39 6.99
C VAL A 62 -13.11 13.86 8.11
N PRO A 63 -13.67 12.64 8.00
CA PRO A 63 -14.63 12.16 8.99
C PRO A 63 -14.00 12.05 10.38
N ASP A 64 -14.83 12.09 11.41
CA ASP A 64 -14.37 11.84 12.78
C ASP A 64 -13.71 10.47 12.88
N GLY A 65 -12.53 10.42 13.50
CA GLY A 65 -11.72 9.20 13.55
C GLY A 65 -10.81 8.98 12.35
N TRP A 66 -10.78 9.89 11.37
CA TRP A 66 -9.92 9.81 10.18
C TRP A 66 -8.83 10.88 10.16
N LYS A 67 -7.86 10.69 9.28
CA LYS A 67 -6.85 11.67 8.85
C LYS A 67 -6.91 11.77 7.34
N SER A 68 -6.49 12.91 6.81
CA SER A 68 -6.25 13.06 5.37
C SER A 68 -4.75 13.06 5.10
N TYR A 69 -4.37 12.42 4.01
CA TYR A 69 -3.04 12.53 3.40
C TYR A 69 -3.20 13.27 2.07
N SER A 70 -2.27 14.17 1.78
CA SER A 70 -2.22 14.90 0.51
C SER A 70 -0.78 15.14 0.14
N ASN A 71 -0.41 14.82 -1.11
CA ASN A 71 0.92 15.07 -1.64
C ASN A 71 0.81 15.60 -3.07
N ALA A 72 1.31 16.82 -3.27
CA ALA A 72 1.24 17.54 -4.54
C ALA A 72 2.13 16.91 -5.62
N ASP A 73 3.29 16.35 -5.25
CA ASP A 73 4.20 15.69 -6.19
C ASP A 73 3.59 14.39 -6.72
N LEU A 74 2.92 13.64 -5.84
CA LEU A 74 2.18 12.43 -6.21
C LEU A 74 0.79 12.75 -6.81
N LYS A 75 0.34 14.00 -6.75
CA LYS A 75 -0.92 14.51 -7.31
C LYS A 75 -2.19 13.82 -6.80
N PHE A 76 -2.24 13.43 -5.54
CA PHE A 76 -3.47 12.90 -4.93
C PHE A 76 -3.56 13.17 -3.44
N SER A 77 -4.78 13.01 -2.94
CA SER A 77 -5.13 12.93 -1.54
C SER A 77 -6.01 11.72 -1.27
N ILE A 78 -5.96 11.22 -0.05
CA ILE A 78 -6.75 10.08 0.41
C ILE A 78 -6.99 10.19 1.91
N ASN A 79 -8.17 9.80 2.38
CA ASN A 79 -8.45 9.69 3.80
C ASN A 79 -8.10 8.28 4.30
N TYR A 80 -7.62 8.20 5.54
CA TYR A 80 -7.30 6.95 6.21
C TYR A 80 -7.70 7.02 7.70
N PRO A 81 -8.08 5.90 8.32
CA PRO A 81 -8.48 5.88 9.72
C PRO A 81 -7.30 6.23 10.63
N LYS A 82 -7.57 6.92 11.76
CA LYS A 82 -6.55 7.20 12.79
C LYS A 82 -6.01 5.91 13.40
N ASN A 83 -6.87 4.93 13.61
CA ASN A 83 -6.54 3.64 14.21
C ASN A 83 -7.27 2.51 13.49
N VAL A 84 -6.67 1.32 13.49
CA VAL A 84 -7.26 0.08 12.96
C VAL A 84 -7.03 -1.06 13.93
N PHE A 85 -7.94 -2.03 13.95
CA PHE A 85 -7.74 -3.25 14.72
C PHE A 85 -6.79 -4.19 13.99
N VAL A 86 -5.75 -4.63 14.69
CA VAL A 86 -4.79 -5.61 14.19
C VAL A 86 -4.72 -6.77 15.17
N GLN A 87 -4.67 -8.01 14.66
CA GLN A 87 -4.62 -9.23 15.48
C GLN A 87 -3.41 -9.26 16.41
N GLN A 88 -2.28 -8.72 15.95
CA GLN A 88 -1.05 -8.49 16.72
C GLN A 88 -0.96 -7.05 17.25
N GLY A 89 -2.09 -6.40 17.54
CA GLY A 89 -2.12 -5.02 18.03
C GLY A 89 -1.67 -4.87 19.48
N SER A 90 -1.71 -5.96 20.26
CA SER A 90 -1.20 -6.05 21.63
C SER A 90 -0.87 -7.51 21.98
N CYS A 91 -0.43 -7.74 23.22
CA CYS A 91 -0.38 -9.08 23.79
C CYS A 91 -1.05 -9.11 25.15
N GLU A 92 -1.54 -10.29 25.53
CA GLU A 92 -1.94 -10.59 26.90
C GLU A 92 -1.13 -11.74 27.47
N LYS A 93 -0.93 -11.70 28.77
CA LYS A 93 -0.21 -12.73 29.51
C LYS A 93 -1.24 -13.71 30.07
N ILE A 94 -1.16 -14.97 29.64
CA ILE A 94 -2.07 -16.05 30.03
C ILE A 94 -1.29 -17.10 30.82
N THR A 95 -1.87 -17.59 31.91
CA THR A 95 -1.32 -18.68 32.72
C THR A 95 -2.11 -19.96 32.44
N GLU A 96 -1.42 -21.00 31.99
CA GLU A 96 -1.98 -22.33 31.70
C GLU A 96 -1.24 -23.36 32.56
N GLY A 97 -1.89 -23.83 33.63
CA GLY A 97 -1.24 -24.68 34.63
C GLY A 97 -0.12 -23.93 35.37
N SER A 98 1.11 -24.45 35.29
CA SER A 98 2.29 -23.84 35.91
C SER A 98 3.08 -22.90 34.98
N GLU A 99 2.72 -22.85 33.70
CA GLU A 99 3.44 -22.05 32.70
C GLU A 99 2.68 -20.76 32.43
N THR A 100 3.40 -19.71 32.09
CA THR A 100 2.82 -18.43 31.69
C THR A 100 3.39 -18.01 30.35
N SER A 101 2.53 -17.57 29.44
CA SER A 101 2.89 -17.16 28.09
C SER A 101 2.20 -15.88 27.69
N TYR A 102 2.91 -15.02 26.95
CA TYR A 102 2.25 -14.02 26.14
C TYR A 102 1.55 -14.67 24.94
N ARG A 103 0.36 -14.15 24.60
CA ARG A 103 -0.43 -14.51 23.42
C ARG A 103 -0.84 -13.22 22.68
N PRO A 104 -1.01 -13.27 21.35
CA PRO A 104 -1.46 -12.11 20.59
C PRO A 104 -2.87 -11.73 21.04
N LYS A 105 -3.14 -10.43 21.11
CA LYS A 105 -4.46 -9.91 21.41
C LYS A 105 -4.81 -8.78 20.43
N PRO A 106 -5.96 -8.86 19.75
CA PRO A 106 -6.43 -7.80 18.88
C PRO A 106 -6.52 -6.47 19.64
N ALA A 107 -6.00 -5.41 19.05
CA ALA A 107 -6.13 -4.06 19.60
C ALA A 107 -6.15 -3.02 18.47
N ALA A 108 -6.83 -1.90 18.74
CA ALA A 108 -6.78 -0.73 17.89
C ALA A 108 -5.43 -0.04 18.03
N ILE A 109 -4.72 0.12 16.92
CA ILE A 109 -3.40 0.74 16.88
C ILE A 109 -3.35 1.80 15.77
N PRO A 110 -2.52 2.85 15.92
CA PRO A 110 -2.50 3.95 14.97
C PRO A 110 -2.05 3.52 13.58
N VAL A 111 -2.61 4.18 12.55
CA VAL A 111 -2.18 4.05 11.15
C VAL A 111 -1.23 5.20 10.80
N LYS A 112 -0.24 4.88 9.97
CA LYS A 112 0.77 5.82 9.48
C LYS A 112 0.96 5.65 7.97
N ILE A 113 1.22 6.78 7.31
CA ILE A 113 1.68 6.84 5.92
C ILE A 113 3.21 6.81 5.89
N PHE A 114 3.77 5.99 5.02
CA PHE A 114 5.20 5.93 4.75
C PHE A 114 5.41 6.30 3.28
N GLU A 115 5.96 7.48 3.03
CA GLU A 115 6.22 7.95 1.67
C GLU A 115 7.40 7.21 1.04
N ASP A 116 7.28 6.93 -0.25
CA ASP A 116 8.31 6.39 -1.11
C ASP A 116 8.45 7.28 -2.36
N ALA A 117 9.52 7.10 -3.12
CA ALA A 117 9.76 7.87 -4.35
C ALA A 117 8.63 7.71 -5.38
N ASP A 118 8.00 6.54 -5.41
CA ASP A 118 7.01 6.15 -6.42
C ASP A 118 5.58 6.01 -5.85
N GLY A 119 5.33 6.49 -4.63
CA GLY A 119 4.02 6.30 -4.00
C GLY A 119 4.06 6.35 -2.48
N ILE A 120 3.10 5.68 -1.85
CA ILE A 120 3.01 5.58 -0.40
C ILE A 120 2.66 4.16 0.06
N PHE A 121 3.02 3.85 1.30
CA PHE A 121 2.45 2.74 2.05
C PHE A 121 1.53 3.26 3.13
N ILE A 122 0.35 2.67 3.26
CA ILE A 122 -0.58 2.90 4.37
C ILE A 122 -0.57 1.65 5.23
N ALA A 123 -0.11 1.76 6.47
CA ALA A 123 0.06 0.59 7.34
C ALA A 123 -0.14 0.98 8.82
N PRO A 124 -0.42 0.00 9.70
CA PRO A 124 -0.28 0.23 11.12
C PRO A 124 1.12 0.76 11.46
N GLU A 125 1.22 1.71 12.39
CA GLU A 125 2.50 2.32 12.77
C GLU A 125 3.46 1.30 13.40
N TYR A 126 2.91 0.27 14.03
CA TYR A 126 3.64 -0.81 14.66
C TYR A 126 2.77 -2.08 14.72
N VAL A 127 3.37 -3.19 15.10
CA VAL A 127 2.70 -4.41 15.58
C VAL A 127 3.42 -4.92 16.83
N TYR A 128 2.83 -5.87 17.55
CA TYR A 128 3.51 -6.58 18.63
C TYR A 128 4.01 -7.94 18.17
N GLU A 129 5.26 -8.25 18.50
CA GLU A 129 5.87 -9.57 18.26
C GLU A 129 6.03 -10.30 19.59
N LEU A 130 5.70 -11.59 19.59
CA LEU A 130 6.03 -12.47 20.71
C LEU A 130 7.53 -12.81 20.67
N THR A 131 8.17 -12.80 21.83
CA THR A 131 9.61 -13.04 21.97
C THR A 131 9.88 -14.11 23.02
N GLU A 132 11.14 -14.58 23.06
CA GLU A 132 11.60 -15.58 24.04
C GLU A 132 10.80 -16.90 23.97
N PRO A 133 10.80 -17.59 22.81
CA PRO A 133 10.08 -18.85 22.67
C PRO A 133 10.73 -19.93 23.54
N LYS A 134 9.89 -20.63 24.32
CA LYS A 134 10.24 -21.81 25.10
C LYS A 134 9.27 -22.94 24.75
N THR A 135 9.78 -24.10 24.35
CA THR A 135 8.95 -25.28 24.04
C THR A 135 8.99 -26.26 25.21
N LEU A 136 7.82 -26.65 25.71
CA LEU A 136 7.65 -27.66 26.75
C LEU A 136 6.50 -28.60 26.33
N ASN A 137 6.73 -29.91 26.34
CA ASN A 137 5.72 -30.92 25.98
C ASN A 137 5.01 -30.63 24.64
N ASN A 138 5.78 -30.24 23.61
CA ASN A 138 5.28 -29.84 22.28
C ASN A 138 4.36 -28.60 22.25
N VAL A 139 4.32 -27.81 23.32
CA VAL A 139 3.64 -26.51 23.36
C VAL A 139 4.67 -25.40 23.43
N THR A 140 4.51 -24.36 22.60
CA THR A 140 5.37 -23.17 22.61
C THR A 140 4.77 -22.06 23.47
N TYR A 141 5.55 -21.60 24.43
CA TYR A 141 5.30 -20.49 25.33
C TYR A 141 6.22 -19.33 24.95
N PHE A 142 5.78 -18.09 25.19
CA PHE A 142 6.54 -16.88 24.90
C PHE A 142 6.73 -16.06 26.16
N GLY A 143 7.98 -15.86 26.56
CA GLY A 143 8.37 -15.11 27.75
C GLY A 143 8.21 -13.60 27.61
N GLY A 144 8.18 -13.09 26.38
CA GLY A 144 8.09 -11.66 26.11
C GLY A 144 7.11 -11.28 24.99
N CYS A 145 6.80 -9.99 24.97
CA CYS A 145 6.02 -9.33 23.93
C CYS A 145 6.61 -7.93 23.72
N ARG A 146 6.94 -7.59 22.47
CA ARG A 146 7.62 -6.34 22.12
C ARG A 146 6.87 -5.60 21.03
N LYS A 147 6.69 -4.29 21.24
CA LYS A 147 6.24 -3.37 20.20
C LYS A 147 7.32 -3.22 19.12
N LYS A 148 7.01 -3.58 17.89
CA LYS A 148 7.87 -3.41 16.72
C LYS A 148 7.26 -2.37 15.78
N PRO A 149 7.90 -1.20 15.61
CA PRO A 149 7.51 -0.23 14.59
C PRO A 149 7.60 -0.83 13.19
N ASN A 150 6.63 -0.53 12.34
CA ASN A 150 6.77 -0.80 10.91
C ASN A 150 7.70 0.26 10.29
N THR A 151 8.54 -0.18 9.35
CA THR A 151 9.47 0.68 8.63
C THR A 151 9.24 0.58 7.13
N LEU A 152 9.56 1.65 6.38
CA LEU A 152 9.43 1.64 4.91
C LEU A 152 10.20 0.47 4.27
N SER A 153 11.40 0.16 4.76
CA SER A 153 12.21 -0.95 4.24
C SER A 153 11.54 -2.31 4.42
N GLU A 154 10.84 -2.53 5.54
CA GLU A 154 10.10 -3.78 5.78
C GLU A 154 8.80 -3.83 4.96
N LEU A 155 8.10 -2.70 4.80
CA LEU A 155 6.86 -2.64 4.02
C LEU A 155 7.10 -2.96 2.54
N LYS A 156 8.24 -2.54 1.99
CA LYS A 156 8.67 -2.88 0.62
C LYS A 156 8.87 -4.39 0.38
N THR A 157 9.10 -5.17 1.44
CA THR A 157 9.39 -6.61 1.32
C THR A 157 8.21 -7.49 1.72
N THR A 158 7.37 -7.04 2.65
CA THR A 158 6.33 -7.89 3.26
C THR A 158 4.99 -7.86 2.52
N GLN A 159 4.69 -6.80 1.74
CA GLN A 159 3.42 -6.61 1.00
C GLN A 159 2.15 -6.77 1.87
N LYS A 160 2.22 -6.54 3.19
CA LYS A 160 1.08 -6.68 4.13
C LYS A 160 0.28 -5.39 4.35
N SER A 161 0.44 -4.43 3.46
CA SER A 161 -0.10 -3.08 3.58
C SER A 161 -0.53 -2.60 2.21
N TRP A 162 -1.46 -1.65 2.17
CA TRP A 162 -1.74 -0.95 0.92
C TRP A 162 -0.49 -0.20 0.48
N HIS A 163 -0.01 -0.54 -0.71
CA HIS A 163 1.04 0.17 -1.42
C HIS A 163 0.38 0.90 -2.59
N VAL A 164 0.13 2.19 -2.43
CA VAL A 164 -0.42 3.06 -3.48
C VAL A 164 0.73 3.54 -4.33
N LEU A 165 0.94 2.87 -5.45
CA LEU A 165 1.90 3.27 -6.47
C LEU A 165 1.32 4.42 -7.28
N ALA A 166 2.08 5.48 -7.49
CA ALA A 166 1.73 6.62 -8.33
C ALA A 166 2.75 6.74 -9.47
N LYS A 167 2.28 6.72 -10.73
CA LYS A 167 3.16 6.78 -11.90
C LYS A 167 2.64 7.76 -12.95
N THR A 168 3.57 8.44 -13.61
CA THR A 168 3.26 9.30 -14.75
C THR A 168 2.83 8.46 -15.94
N VAL A 169 1.63 8.71 -16.44
CA VAL A 169 1.06 8.09 -17.64
C VAL A 169 0.36 9.20 -18.44
N PRO A 170 1.05 9.78 -19.44
CA PRO A 170 0.54 10.95 -20.17
C PRO A 170 -0.62 10.66 -21.13
N ALA A 171 -0.71 9.42 -21.63
CA ALA A 171 -1.65 9.03 -22.66
C ALA A 171 -2.14 7.60 -22.47
N LYS A 172 -3.25 7.26 -23.15
CA LYS A 172 -3.87 5.93 -23.08
C LYS A 172 -2.90 4.81 -23.52
N ASP A 173 -2.10 5.04 -24.56
CA ASP A 173 -1.13 4.04 -25.03
C ASP A 173 -0.04 3.77 -23.98
N ASP A 174 0.26 4.74 -23.13
CA ASP A 174 1.19 4.56 -22.01
C ASP A 174 0.51 3.84 -20.83
N LEU A 175 -0.81 3.98 -20.68
CA LEU A 175 -1.59 3.22 -19.69
C LEU A 175 -1.56 1.72 -20.02
N GLU A 176 -1.68 1.37 -21.30
CA GLU A 176 -1.57 -0.02 -21.78
C GLU A 176 -0.17 -0.60 -21.46
N LYS A 177 0.90 0.16 -21.72
CA LYS A 177 2.27 -0.25 -21.37
C LYS A 177 2.44 -0.39 -19.85
N PHE A 178 1.85 0.54 -19.08
CA PHE A 178 1.89 0.48 -17.63
C PHE A 178 1.23 -0.80 -17.12
N VAL A 179 0.02 -1.11 -17.58
CA VAL A 179 -0.71 -2.32 -17.18
C VAL A 179 0.12 -3.58 -17.49
N LYS A 180 0.69 -3.67 -18.69
CA LYS A 180 1.54 -4.80 -19.09
C LYS A 180 2.80 -4.94 -18.25
N THR A 181 3.43 -3.82 -17.91
CA THR A 181 4.66 -3.81 -17.10
C THR A 181 4.36 -4.16 -15.64
N GLN A 182 3.25 -3.66 -15.11
CA GLN A 182 2.91 -3.78 -13.70
C GLN A 182 2.27 -5.12 -13.36
N PHE A 183 1.47 -5.69 -14.27
CA PHE A 183 0.65 -6.87 -13.98
C PHE A 183 0.98 -8.09 -14.85
N GLY A 184 1.71 -7.90 -15.95
CA GLY A 184 2.14 -8.98 -16.85
C GLY A 184 1.79 -8.71 -18.31
N ALA A 185 2.58 -9.26 -19.23
CA ALA A 185 2.49 -8.97 -20.66
C ALA A 185 1.15 -9.40 -21.29
N GLY A 186 0.43 -10.33 -20.67
CA GLY A 186 -0.91 -10.77 -21.08
C GLY A 186 -2.04 -9.86 -20.57
N CYS A 187 -1.75 -8.90 -19.69
CA CYS A 187 -2.77 -7.97 -19.19
C CYS A 187 -3.00 -6.81 -20.16
N SER A 188 -4.23 -6.31 -20.21
CA SER A 188 -4.59 -5.13 -21.01
C SER A 188 -5.52 -4.19 -20.26
N VAL A 189 -5.61 -2.94 -20.74
CA VAL A 189 -6.59 -1.97 -20.27
C VAL A 189 -7.97 -2.39 -20.78
N GLY A 190 -8.85 -2.71 -19.85
CA GLY A 190 -10.24 -3.02 -20.12
C GLY A 190 -11.14 -1.79 -20.09
N THR A 191 -12.37 -2.01 -19.61
CA THR A 191 -13.36 -0.94 -19.45
C THR A 191 -12.85 0.13 -18.47
N MET A 192 -13.00 1.39 -18.86
CA MET A 192 -12.73 2.56 -18.02
C MET A 192 -14.06 3.18 -17.60
N THR A 193 -14.35 3.17 -16.31
CA THR A 193 -15.59 3.74 -15.76
C THR A 193 -15.26 5.03 -15.05
N SER A 194 -15.90 6.12 -15.49
CA SER A 194 -15.80 7.41 -14.80
C SER A 194 -16.34 7.29 -13.38
N THR A 195 -15.59 7.79 -12.40
CA THR A 195 -16.09 7.91 -11.03
C THR A 195 -17.14 9.02 -10.97
N ALA A 196 -18.26 8.73 -10.29
CA ALA A 196 -19.41 9.64 -10.22
C ALA A 196 -19.07 10.98 -9.55
N ALA A 197 -18.11 10.99 -8.63
CA ALA A 197 -17.77 12.17 -7.83
C ALA A 197 -17.08 13.28 -8.65
N ASN A 198 -16.28 12.94 -9.66
CA ASN A 198 -15.38 13.95 -10.26
C ASN A 198 -15.22 13.92 -11.77
N ASN A 199 -15.77 12.95 -12.51
CA ASN A 199 -15.66 12.82 -13.99
C ASN A 199 -14.24 12.95 -14.60
N LYS A 200 -13.22 13.00 -13.75
CA LYS A 200 -11.80 13.23 -14.05
C LYS A 200 -10.91 12.08 -13.60
N VAL A 201 -11.48 11.15 -12.82
CA VAL A 201 -10.86 9.90 -12.40
C VAL A 201 -11.63 8.74 -13.01
N TYR A 202 -10.90 7.84 -13.66
CA TYR A 202 -11.45 6.62 -14.23
C TYR A 202 -10.98 5.43 -13.40
N ASP A 203 -11.92 4.62 -12.91
CA ASP A 203 -11.62 3.27 -12.45
C ASP A 203 -11.41 2.39 -13.69
N VAL A 204 -10.24 1.77 -13.78
CA VAL A 204 -9.81 1.01 -14.94
C VAL A 204 -9.84 -0.47 -14.61
N LYS A 205 -10.66 -1.22 -15.32
CA LYS A 205 -10.63 -2.68 -15.26
C LYS A 205 -9.37 -3.19 -15.95
N ILE A 206 -8.68 -4.14 -15.31
CA ILE A 206 -7.60 -4.88 -15.95
C ILE A 206 -8.19 -6.16 -16.56
N GLU A 207 -7.93 -6.40 -17.84
CA GLU A 207 -8.39 -7.59 -18.53
C GLU A 207 -7.24 -8.58 -18.70
N GLY A 208 -7.54 -9.86 -18.49
CA GLY A 208 -6.61 -10.94 -18.73
C GLY A 208 -6.66 -11.44 -20.17
N ASP A 209 -5.72 -12.32 -20.51
CA ASP A 209 -5.60 -12.96 -21.82
C ASP A 209 -6.61 -14.11 -22.05
N GLY A 210 -7.45 -14.41 -21.06
CA GLY A 210 -8.46 -15.46 -21.12
C GLY A 210 -7.90 -16.88 -20.98
N LEU A 211 -6.63 -17.02 -20.59
CA LEU A 211 -5.98 -18.30 -20.36
C LEU A 211 -6.07 -18.73 -18.89
N GLU A 212 -5.90 -20.03 -18.64
CA GLU A 212 -5.84 -20.58 -17.29
C GLU A 212 -4.52 -20.17 -16.59
N MET A 213 -4.52 -20.19 -15.24
CA MET A 213 -3.37 -19.78 -14.41
C MET A 213 -1.98 -20.32 -14.81
N PRO A 214 -1.80 -21.59 -15.24
CA PRO A 214 -0.47 -22.07 -15.64
C PRO A 214 0.01 -21.54 -17.00
N GLU A 215 -0.90 -20.98 -17.81
CA GLU A 215 -0.63 -20.55 -19.19
C GLU A 215 -0.74 -19.03 -19.36
N THR A 216 -1.46 -18.35 -18.45
CA THR A 216 -1.68 -16.91 -18.52
C THR A 216 -0.40 -16.11 -18.30
N LEU A 217 -0.26 -15.05 -19.09
CA LEU A 217 0.72 -13.99 -18.90
C LEU A 217 0.12 -12.79 -18.14
N CYS A 218 -1.12 -12.92 -17.65
CA CYS A 218 -1.80 -11.97 -16.77
C CYS A 218 -2.19 -12.64 -15.44
N GLY A 219 -1.19 -12.98 -14.62
CA GLY A 219 -1.34 -13.73 -13.38
C GLY A 219 -1.96 -12.95 -12.20
N ILE A 220 -2.94 -12.08 -12.46
CA ILE A 220 -3.64 -11.33 -11.41
C ILE A 220 -4.55 -12.28 -10.62
N ASN A 221 -4.22 -12.51 -9.36
CA ASN A 221 -4.98 -13.37 -8.44
C ASN A 221 -5.45 -12.64 -7.17
N TYR A 222 -5.46 -11.30 -7.20
CA TYR A 222 -5.93 -10.43 -6.12
C TYR A 222 -6.82 -9.32 -6.67
N ILE A 223 -7.53 -8.63 -5.78
CA ILE A 223 -8.30 -7.44 -6.13
C ILE A 223 -7.33 -6.26 -6.21
N TYR A 224 -7.29 -5.61 -7.38
CA TYR A 224 -6.52 -4.40 -7.59
C TYR A 224 -7.45 -3.23 -7.87
N VAL A 225 -7.06 -2.07 -7.36
CA VAL A 225 -7.59 -0.79 -7.79
C VAL A 225 -6.62 -0.19 -8.79
N LEU A 226 -7.13 0.27 -9.92
CA LEU A 226 -6.37 1.03 -10.91
C LEU A 226 -7.15 2.30 -11.26
N LYS A 227 -6.64 3.44 -10.83
CA LYS A 227 -7.25 4.76 -11.09
C LYS A 227 -6.41 5.52 -12.09
N TYR A 228 -7.00 5.94 -13.21
CA TYR A 228 -6.33 6.76 -14.21
C TYR A 228 -6.90 8.19 -14.20
N VAL A 229 -6.01 9.17 -14.18
CA VAL A 229 -6.33 10.59 -14.09
C VAL A 229 -5.67 11.32 -15.27
N PRO A 230 -6.37 11.45 -16.43
CA PRO A 230 -5.78 11.99 -17.65
C PRO A 230 -5.26 13.42 -17.51
N GLU A 231 -5.99 14.29 -16.80
CA GLU A 231 -5.63 15.70 -16.60
C GLU A 231 -4.34 15.84 -15.79
N ALA A 232 -4.18 15.04 -14.73
CA ALA A 232 -2.96 14.98 -13.93
C ALA A 232 -1.81 14.24 -14.65
N LYS A 233 -2.12 13.46 -15.70
CA LYS A 233 -1.22 12.53 -16.40
C LYS A 233 -0.66 11.45 -15.47
N MET A 234 -1.51 10.93 -14.59
CA MET A 234 -1.11 9.98 -13.55
C MET A 234 -1.99 8.73 -13.57
N VAL A 235 -1.38 7.61 -13.17
CA VAL A 235 -2.06 6.39 -12.81
C VAL A 235 -1.71 6.02 -11.37
N TYR A 236 -2.68 5.48 -10.66
CA TYR A 236 -2.56 5.00 -9.30
C TYR A 236 -2.99 3.55 -9.22
N THR A 237 -2.20 2.71 -8.54
CA THR A 237 -2.59 1.32 -8.31
C THR A 237 -2.25 0.88 -6.91
N TYR A 238 -3.10 0.04 -6.33
CA TYR A 238 -2.85 -0.64 -5.07
C TYR A 238 -3.57 -1.99 -5.05
N ASN A 239 -2.91 -2.96 -4.40
CA ASN A 239 -3.45 -4.28 -4.16
C ASN A 239 -4.31 -4.25 -2.89
N LEU A 240 -5.60 -4.55 -3.02
CA LEU A 240 -6.52 -4.73 -1.90
C LEU A 240 -6.42 -6.13 -1.29
N GLY A 241 -5.79 -7.07 -1.98
CA GLY A 241 -5.64 -8.46 -1.56
C GLY A 241 -6.88 -9.30 -1.87
N GLN A 242 -7.02 -10.41 -1.14
CA GLN A 242 -8.20 -11.29 -1.14
C GLN A 242 -9.07 -11.09 0.11
N ALA A 243 -8.59 -10.31 1.08
CA ALA A 243 -9.25 -9.98 2.34
C ALA A 243 -8.97 -8.52 2.66
N TYR A 244 -9.77 -7.93 3.56
CA TYR A 244 -9.56 -6.56 4.01
C TYR A 244 -8.18 -6.35 4.64
N SER A 245 -7.65 -5.14 4.55
CA SER A 245 -6.38 -4.73 5.17
C SER A 245 -6.58 -3.93 6.47
N PHE A 246 -7.71 -3.24 6.62
CA PHE A 246 -7.93 -2.28 7.70
C PHE A 246 -9.24 -2.55 8.44
N SER A 247 -9.19 -3.36 9.49
CA SER A 247 -10.37 -3.69 10.29
C SER A 247 -10.86 -2.53 11.18
N LYS A 248 -12.18 -2.33 11.26
CA LYS A 248 -12.82 -1.41 12.22
C LYS A 248 -13.05 -2.03 13.58
N ASP A 249 -13.08 -3.36 13.66
CA ASP A 249 -13.42 -4.10 14.88
C ASP A 249 -12.44 -5.27 15.16
N PRO A 250 -12.39 -5.81 16.39
CA PRO A 250 -11.48 -6.90 16.73
C PRO A 250 -11.68 -8.20 15.93
N GLY A 251 -12.91 -8.47 15.49
CA GLY A 251 -13.32 -9.67 14.77
C GLY A 251 -13.21 -9.55 13.25
N GLY A 252 -13.06 -8.34 12.71
CA GLY A 252 -12.90 -8.13 11.27
C GLY A 252 -14.16 -8.30 10.46
N SER A 253 -15.31 -8.03 11.10
CA SER A 253 -16.61 -8.01 10.42
C SER A 253 -16.85 -6.73 9.63
N GLU A 254 -16.20 -5.63 10.04
CA GLU A 254 -16.26 -4.33 9.40
C GLU A 254 -14.84 -3.87 9.04
N TYR A 255 -14.70 -3.21 7.89
CA TYR A 255 -13.40 -2.76 7.38
C TYR A 255 -13.47 -1.38 6.70
N TYR A 256 -12.36 -0.64 6.77
CA TYR A 256 -12.22 0.71 6.20
C TYR A 256 -11.82 0.70 4.72
N ASP A 257 -11.41 -0.43 4.15
CA ASP A 257 -10.83 -0.53 2.80
C ASP A 257 -11.70 0.16 1.72
N GLU A 258 -13.01 -0.08 1.68
CA GLU A 258 -13.86 0.55 0.66
C GLU A 258 -14.01 2.06 0.85
N GLU A 259 -14.20 2.51 2.09
CA GLU A 259 -14.31 3.94 2.43
C GLU A 259 -13.01 4.69 2.12
N MET A 260 -11.86 4.06 2.39
CA MET A 260 -10.54 4.59 2.01
C MET A 260 -10.42 4.70 0.49
N ASN A 261 -10.80 3.67 -0.26
CA ASN A 261 -10.77 3.66 -1.72
C ASN A 261 -11.66 4.77 -2.32
N GLN A 262 -12.85 4.97 -1.77
CA GLN A 262 -13.79 6.01 -2.20
C GLN A 262 -13.30 7.43 -1.86
N SER A 263 -12.49 7.57 -0.82
CA SER A 263 -11.91 8.86 -0.42
C SER A 263 -10.74 9.35 -1.29
N PHE A 264 -10.35 8.59 -2.32
CA PHE A 264 -9.29 9.00 -3.23
C PHE A 264 -9.69 10.22 -4.06
N HIS A 265 -8.86 11.26 -4.04
CA HIS A 265 -9.08 12.48 -4.81
C HIS A 265 -7.79 12.92 -5.52
N PRO A 266 -7.82 13.17 -6.84
CA PRO A 266 -6.68 13.72 -7.55
C PRO A 266 -6.44 15.18 -7.18
N ILE A 267 -5.19 15.62 -7.29
CA ILE A 267 -4.77 17.02 -7.17
C ILE A 267 -4.27 17.45 -8.56
N PHE A 268 -4.73 18.59 -9.05
CA PHE A 268 -4.44 19.10 -10.40
C PHE A 268 -3.49 20.29 -10.37
#